data_AF-A0A4Y7SD29-F1
#
_entry.id   AF-A0A4Y7SD29-F1
#
_cell.length_a   1.000
_cell.length_b   1.000
_cell.length_c   1.000
_cell.angle_alpha   90.00
_cell.angle_beta   90.00
_cell.angle_gamma   90.00
#
_symmetry.space_group_name_H-M   'P 1'
#
loop_
_entity.id
_entity.type
_entity.pdbx_description
1 polymer ?
#
loop_
_entity_poly.entity_id
_entity_poly.type
_entity_poly.pdbx_seq_one_letter_code
_entity_poly.pdbx_strand_id
1 'polypeptide(L)'
;MKYFGFLLASALPLALAYEYRVGVGKDETTGRKGMGFDPSVIHPQAGDSIVFEFRSGVHSAVQSSFDNPCVSNGGFNSGVFTVSDDLAVDAPGLPISRVLVNGTESLWFFDEAGGLCYRGAVLAVNPTAAQSEVVFKENAALPPKPATTTSPAASSTSGATATGTPTANSDNVSSGNNSNSSPGTVNTAWAAVMGALFGGLAVMA
;
A
#
# COMPACT_ATOMS: atom_id res chain seq x y z
N MET A 1 -24.78 51.23 39.89
CA MET A 1 -24.88 49.91 39.23
C MET A 1 -23.54 49.63 38.58
N LYS A 2 -22.78 48.64 39.04
CA LYS A 2 -21.47 48.27 38.48
C LYS A 2 -21.61 46.88 37.85
N TYR A 3 -21.51 46.81 36.52
CA TYR A 3 -21.57 45.57 35.77
C TYR A 3 -20.25 44.81 35.95
N PHE A 4 -20.30 43.66 36.61
CA PHE A 4 -19.22 42.68 36.62
C PHE A 4 -19.23 41.95 35.27
N GLY A 5 -18.26 42.27 34.41
CA GLY A 5 -18.05 41.57 33.15
C GLY A 5 -17.42 40.20 33.42
N PHE A 6 -18.19 39.12 33.21
CA PHE A 6 -17.65 37.77 33.13
C PHE A 6 -16.91 37.62 31.78
N LEU A 7 -15.58 37.56 31.83
CA LEU A 7 -14.77 37.08 30.73
C LEU A 7 -15.01 35.57 30.57
N LEU A 8 -15.82 35.19 29.59
CA LEU A 8 -15.88 33.81 29.11
C LEU A 8 -14.57 33.51 28.38
N ALA A 9 -13.66 32.79 29.04
CA ALA A 9 -12.51 32.18 28.39
C ALA A 9 -13.04 31.06 27.45
N SER A 10 -13.04 31.34 26.15
CA SER A 10 -13.32 30.34 25.12
C SER A 10 -12.15 29.34 25.11
N ALA A 11 -12.37 28.14 25.64
CA ALA A 11 -11.44 27.04 25.48
C ALA A 11 -11.58 26.51 24.04
N LEU A 12 -10.66 26.91 23.16
CA LEU A 12 -10.53 26.26 21.86
C LEU A 12 -10.16 24.79 22.09
N PRO A 13 -10.93 23.81 21.58
CA PRO A 13 -10.50 22.43 21.62
C PRO A 13 -9.24 22.29 20.76
N LEU A 14 -8.11 21.95 21.38
CA LEU A 14 -6.94 21.50 20.65
C LEU A 14 -7.28 20.12 20.08
N ALA A 15 -7.53 20.05 18.77
CA ALA A 15 -7.52 18.77 18.06
C ALA A 15 -6.07 18.25 18.06
N LEU A 16 -5.79 17.26 18.90
CA LEU A 16 -4.50 16.59 18.92
C LEU A 16 -4.51 15.51 17.84
N ALA A 17 -3.65 15.66 16.83
CA ALA A 17 -3.35 14.58 15.89
C ALA A 17 -2.52 13.52 16.63
N TYR A 18 -3.00 12.27 16.63
CA TYR A 18 -2.32 11.15 17.24
C TYR A 18 -1.45 10.38 16.21
N GLU A 19 -0.37 9.78 16.68
CA GLU A 19 0.54 8.97 15.87
C GLU A 19 0.37 7.48 16.22
N TYR A 20 -0.22 6.69 15.31
CA TYR A 20 -0.30 5.24 15.42
C TYR A 20 0.98 4.61 14.88
N ARG A 21 1.86 4.13 15.77
CA ARG A 21 3.03 3.35 15.36
C ARG A 21 2.65 1.89 15.12
N VAL A 22 2.93 1.41 13.92
CA VAL A 22 2.73 0.02 13.51
C VAL A 22 4.08 -0.58 13.14
N GLY A 23 4.52 -1.60 13.86
CA GLY A 23 5.72 -2.36 13.52
C GLY A 23 5.46 -3.30 12.35
N VAL A 24 6.29 -3.26 11.31
CA VAL A 24 6.20 -4.17 10.15
C VAL A 24 7.33 -5.20 10.24
N GLY A 25 7.02 -6.49 10.13
CA GLY A 25 7.98 -7.57 10.37
C GLY A 25 8.03 -8.06 11.83
N LYS A 26 6.92 -7.86 12.54
CA LYS A 26 6.73 -8.26 13.94
C LYS A 26 5.50 -9.15 14.05
N ASP A 27 5.63 -10.24 14.80
CA ASP A 27 4.48 -11.07 15.14
C ASP A 27 3.76 -10.44 16.33
N GLU A 28 2.52 -9.98 16.11
CA GLU A 28 1.70 -9.28 17.12
C GLU A 28 1.38 -10.15 18.36
N THR A 29 1.35 -11.48 18.21
CA THR A 29 1.03 -12.38 19.34
C THR A 29 2.23 -12.58 20.26
N THR A 30 3.42 -12.71 19.69
CA THR A 30 4.65 -13.02 20.43
C THR A 30 5.51 -11.78 20.71
N GLY A 31 5.27 -10.67 20.01
CA GLY A 31 6.09 -9.46 20.04
C GLY A 31 7.51 -9.66 19.51
N ARG A 32 7.79 -10.78 18.82
CA ARG A 32 9.12 -11.13 18.31
C ARG A 32 9.24 -10.80 16.82
N LYS A 33 10.47 -10.88 16.32
CA LYS A 33 10.73 -10.87 14.88
C LYS A 33 9.85 -11.91 14.20
N GLY A 34 9.23 -11.52 13.11
CA GLY A 34 8.32 -12.39 12.42
C GLY A 34 7.79 -11.72 11.17
N MET A 35 6.52 -11.97 10.91
CA MET A 35 5.81 -11.40 9.77
C MET A 35 4.52 -10.75 10.24
N GLY A 36 4.11 -9.72 9.53
CA GLY A 36 2.87 -9.00 9.82
C GLY A 36 3.10 -7.64 10.43
N PHE A 37 1.98 -7.10 10.90
CA PHE A 37 1.84 -5.76 11.43
C PHE A 37 1.48 -5.88 12.91
N ASP A 38 2.15 -5.11 13.76
CA ASP A 38 1.90 -5.04 15.20
C ASP A 38 1.67 -3.57 15.61
N PRO A 39 0.44 -3.17 15.97
CA PRO A 39 -0.79 -3.99 15.94
C PRO A 39 -1.28 -4.26 14.50
N SER A 40 -2.04 -5.33 14.29
CA SER A 40 -2.65 -5.67 12.98
C SER A 40 -4.01 -5.00 12.75
N VAL A 41 -4.55 -4.34 13.78
CA VAL A 41 -5.76 -3.52 13.72
C VAL A 41 -5.56 -2.19 14.44
N ILE A 42 -5.95 -1.09 13.79
CA ILE A 42 -5.94 0.25 14.39
C ILE A 42 -7.20 1.03 14.04
N HIS A 43 -7.54 2.03 14.86
CA HIS A 43 -8.76 2.84 14.70
C HIS A 43 -8.48 4.37 14.71
N PRO A 44 -7.68 4.90 13.76
CA PRO A 44 -7.35 6.31 13.70
C PRO A 44 -8.54 7.19 13.29
N GLN A 45 -8.53 8.43 13.76
CA GLN A 45 -9.43 9.49 13.33
C GLN A 45 -8.84 10.31 12.17
N ALA A 46 -9.68 11.09 11.51
CA ALA A 46 -9.21 12.03 10.50
C ALA A 46 -8.24 13.06 11.13
N GLY A 47 -7.08 13.23 10.51
CA GLY A 47 -5.98 14.08 11.01
C GLY A 47 -4.88 13.30 11.74
N ASP A 48 -5.13 12.05 12.14
CA ASP A 48 -4.10 11.18 12.71
C ASP A 48 -3.10 10.71 11.65
N SER A 49 -1.96 10.19 12.10
CA SER A 49 -0.96 9.60 11.22
C SER A 49 -0.69 8.15 11.60
N ILE A 50 -0.48 7.30 10.58
CA ILE A 50 0.04 5.95 10.77
C ILE A 50 1.51 5.97 10.39
N VAL A 51 2.34 5.47 11.29
CA VAL A 51 3.79 5.37 11.13
C VAL A 51 4.17 3.91 11.09
N PHE A 52 4.48 3.44 9.90
CA PHE A 52 5.04 2.11 9.67
C PHE A 52 6.51 2.14 10.04
N GLU A 53 6.90 1.37 11.05
CA GLU A 53 8.30 1.22 11.48
C GLU A 53 8.79 -0.19 11.14
N PHE A 54 9.78 -0.27 10.27
CA PHE A 54 10.22 -1.53 9.67
C PHE A 54 11.25 -2.23 10.54
N ARG A 55 10.92 -3.44 10.99
CA ARG A 55 11.80 -4.30 11.81
C ARG A 55 12.82 -5.00 10.92
N SER A 56 13.73 -5.74 11.56
CA SER A 56 14.71 -6.59 10.86
C SER A 56 14.05 -7.51 9.84
N GLY A 57 14.62 -7.58 8.64
CA GLY A 57 14.07 -8.34 7.52
C GLY A 57 13.83 -7.44 6.31
N VAL A 58 13.05 -7.96 5.36
CA VAL A 58 12.65 -7.26 4.13
C VAL A 58 11.14 -7.11 4.18
N HIS A 59 10.66 -5.88 4.24
CA HIS A 59 9.26 -5.56 4.51
C HIS A 59 8.78 -4.33 3.73
N SER A 60 7.49 -4.27 3.45
CA SER A 60 6.83 -3.05 2.97
C SER A 60 5.44 -2.87 3.60
N ALA A 61 4.86 -1.68 3.39
CA ALA A 61 3.48 -1.38 3.70
C ALA A 61 2.84 -0.79 2.44
N VAL A 62 1.98 -1.56 1.79
CA VAL A 62 1.34 -1.21 0.53
C VAL A 62 -0.17 -1.22 0.71
N GLN A 63 -0.84 -0.18 0.24
CA GLN A 63 -2.29 -0.08 0.32
C GLN A 63 -2.95 -0.98 -0.71
N SER A 64 -3.99 -1.68 -0.27
CA SER A 64 -4.78 -2.62 -1.07
C SER A 64 -6.27 -2.39 -0.88
N SER A 65 -7.07 -3.39 -1.22
CA SER A 65 -8.52 -3.39 -1.04
C SER A 65 -8.93 -4.59 -0.20
N PHE A 66 -10.05 -4.50 0.48
CA PHE A 66 -10.60 -5.58 1.29
C PHE A 66 -10.73 -6.91 0.53
N ASP A 67 -11.14 -6.84 -0.74
CA ASP A 67 -11.36 -8.01 -1.60
C ASP A 67 -10.08 -8.57 -2.25
N ASN A 68 -9.04 -7.74 -2.37
CA ASN A 68 -7.76 -8.12 -2.95
C ASN A 68 -6.61 -7.64 -2.06
N PRO A 69 -6.37 -8.31 -0.91
CA PRO A 69 -5.43 -7.82 0.09
C PRO A 69 -3.99 -7.77 -0.38
N CYS A 70 -3.58 -8.72 -1.23
CA CYS A 70 -2.20 -8.88 -1.69
C CYS A 70 -1.92 -8.24 -3.05
N VAL A 71 -2.73 -7.26 -3.45
CA VAL A 71 -2.55 -6.49 -4.68
C VAL A 71 -2.67 -5.01 -4.36
N SER A 72 -1.71 -4.22 -4.85
CA SER A 72 -1.78 -2.77 -4.69
C SER A 72 -3.03 -2.21 -5.36
N ASN A 73 -3.73 -1.33 -4.66
CA ASN A 73 -4.85 -0.57 -5.24
C ASN A 73 -4.39 0.73 -5.94
N GLY A 74 -3.07 0.95 -6.07
CA GLY A 74 -2.48 2.16 -6.61
C GLY A 74 -2.40 3.34 -5.62
N GLY A 75 -2.80 3.12 -4.36
CA GLY A 75 -2.70 4.09 -3.27
C GLY A 75 -1.30 4.16 -2.65
N PHE A 76 -1.25 4.32 -1.33
CA PHE A 76 0.01 4.43 -0.61
C PHE A 76 0.90 3.19 -0.83
N ASN A 77 2.20 3.42 -1.04
CA ASN A 77 3.21 2.38 -1.08
C ASN A 77 4.47 2.93 -0.41
N SER A 78 4.94 2.28 0.64
CA SER A 78 6.15 2.69 1.37
C SER A 78 7.45 2.47 0.59
N GLY A 79 7.42 1.62 -0.45
CA GLY A 79 8.58 0.93 -0.97
C GLY A 79 9.03 -0.19 -0.03
N VAL A 80 9.94 -1.03 -0.53
CA VAL A 80 10.55 -2.10 0.26
C VAL A 80 11.71 -1.55 1.10
N PHE A 81 11.67 -1.82 2.39
CA PHE A 81 12.76 -1.55 3.33
C PHE A 81 13.46 -2.85 3.68
N THR A 82 14.80 -2.81 3.70
CA THR A 82 15.66 -3.91 4.15
C THR A 82 16.42 -3.48 5.39
N VAL A 83 16.24 -4.20 6.48
CA VAL A 83 16.90 -3.97 7.77
C VAL A 83 17.67 -5.23 8.14
N SER A 84 18.90 -5.09 8.65
CA SER A 84 19.74 -6.22 9.04
C SER A 84 19.03 -7.16 10.02
N ASP A 85 19.14 -8.47 9.77
CA ASP A 85 18.61 -9.53 10.62
C ASP A 85 19.29 -9.62 11.99
N ASP A 86 20.44 -8.97 12.19
CA ASP A 86 21.17 -9.00 13.46
C ASP A 86 20.63 -7.98 14.49
N LEU A 87 19.85 -7.00 14.04
CA LEU A 87 19.29 -5.98 14.94
C LEU A 87 18.21 -6.55 15.84
N ALA A 88 18.12 -6.08 17.08
CA ALA A 88 16.99 -6.41 17.95
C ALA A 88 15.66 -5.98 17.31
N VAL A 89 14.56 -6.68 17.61
CA VAL A 89 13.24 -6.42 17.00
C VAL A 89 12.84 -4.93 17.12
N ASP A 90 12.95 -4.36 18.32
CA ASP A 90 12.61 -2.96 18.59
C ASP A 90 13.88 -2.10 18.75
N ALA A 91 14.90 -2.33 17.91
CA ALA A 91 16.08 -1.48 17.88
C ALA A 91 15.71 0.00 17.63
N PRO A 92 16.43 0.97 18.22
CA PRO A 92 16.15 2.38 17.97
C PRO A 92 16.59 2.79 16.56
N GLY A 93 15.92 3.80 15.99
CA GLY A 93 16.32 4.41 14.71
C GLY A 93 15.99 3.56 13.48
N LEU A 94 15.03 2.63 13.59
CA LEU A 94 14.56 1.83 12.48
C LEU A 94 13.88 2.72 11.40
N PRO A 95 13.92 2.31 10.12
CA PRO A 95 13.29 3.06 9.04
C PRO A 95 11.80 3.21 9.27
N ILE A 96 11.26 4.35 8.85
CA ILE A 96 9.82 4.63 8.96
C ILE A 96 9.24 5.18 7.65
N SER A 97 7.98 4.89 7.43
CA SER A 97 7.15 5.57 6.42
C SER A 97 5.83 6.01 7.05
N ARG A 98 5.27 7.13 6.58
CA ARG A 98 4.11 7.77 7.19
C ARG A 98 2.97 7.94 6.20
N VAL A 99 1.75 7.72 6.66
CA VAL A 99 0.52 8.05 5.94
C VAL A 99 -0.39 8.91 6.82
N LEU A 100 -0.93 9.98 6.26
CA LEU A 100 -1.93 10.83 6.91
C LEU A 100 -3.31 10.19 6.72
N VAL A 101 -4.07 10.08 7.79
CA VAL A 101 -5.44 9.57 7.77
C VAL A 101 -6.37 10.73 7.47
N ASN A 102 -7.00 10.72 6.30
CA ASN A 102 -7.86 11.81 5.84
C ASN A 102 -9.33 11.67 6.27
N GLY A 103 -9.73 10.49 6.75
CA GLY A 103 -11.10 10.16 7.10
C GLY A 103 -11.17 8.90 7.95
N THR A 104 -12.38 8.51 8.34
CA THR A 104 -12.62 7.31 9.16
C THR A 104 -12.95 6.07 8.33
N GLU A 105 -12.81 6.15 7.02
CA GLU A 105 -13.03 5.02 6.11
C GLU A 105 -12.01 3.91 6.36
N SER A 106 -12.39 2.67 6.05
CA SER A 106 -11.50 1.53 6.21
C SER A 106 -10.34 1.61 5.22
N LEU A 107 -9.11 1.45 5.71
CA LEU A 107 -7.91 1.31 4.88
C LEU A 107 -7.29 -0.07 5.10
N TRP A 108 -6.73 -0.60 4.04
CA TRP A 108 -6.25 -1.98 3.97
C TRP A 108 -4.80 -1.95 3.51
N PHE A 109 -3.90 -2.56 4.27
CA PHE A 109 -2.48 -2.61 3.93
C PHE A 109 -1.96 -4.04 3.98
N PHE A 110 -0.92 -4.31 3.20
CA PHE A 110 -0.21 -5.58 3.19
C PHE A 110 1.29 -5.39 3.06
N ASP A 111 2.03 -6.43 3.43
CA ASP A 111 3.46 -6.55 3.15
C ASP A 111 3.67 -7.34 1.85
N GLU A 112 4.26 -6.68 0.85
CA GLU A 112 4.49 -7.28 -0.46
C GLU A 112 5.72 -8.20 -0.50
N ALA A 113 6.59 -8.13 0.52
CA ALA A 113 7.83 -8.87 0.55
C ALA A 113 7.58 -10.38 0.63
N GLY A 114 8.29 -11.16 -0.20
CA GLY A 114 8.41 -12.62 -0.06
C GLY A 114 7.09 -13.41 0.01
N GLY A 115 5.98 -12.86 -0.49
CA GLY A 115 4.65 -13.47 -0.36
C GLY A 115 4.09 -13.50 1.07
N LEU A 116 4.61 -12.67 1.98
CA LEU A 116 4.17 -12.60 3.38
C LEU A 116 2.69 -12.25 3.50
N CYS A 117 2.13 -11.45 2.59
CA CYS A 117 0.70 -11.16 2.58
C CYS A 117 -0.18 -12.42 2.55
N TYR A 118 0.15 -13.43 1.72
CA TYR A 118 -0.62 -14.67 1.63
C TYR A 118 -0.56 -15.53 2.90
N ARG A 119 0.38 -15.21 3.79
CA ARG A 119 0.52 -15.83 5.12
C ARG A 119 -0.14 -14.99 6.23
N GLY A 120 -0.82 -13.90 5.86
CA GLY A 120 -1.56 -13.02 6.76
C GLY A 120 -0.78 -11.80 7.25
N ALA A 121 0.28 -11.37 6.55
CA ALA A 121 0.91 -10.07 6.81
C ALA A 121 0.05 -8.94 6.23
N VAL A 122 -1.00 -8.59 6.96
CA VAL A 122 -1.98 -7.58 6.59
C VAL A 122 -2.35 -6.70 7.78
N LEU A 123 -2.72 -5.45 7.52
CA LEU A 123 -3.19 -4.47 8.51
C LEU A 123 -4.58 -3.95 8.10
N ALA A 124 -5.49 -3.99 9.06
CA ALA A 124 -6.82 -3.40 8.95
C ALA A 124 -6.89 -2.07 9.71
N VAL A 125 -7.22 -0.99 9.03
CA VAL A 125 -7.40 0.34 9.61
C VAL A 125 -8.89 0.68 9.58
N ASN A 126 -9.47 1.04 10.72
CA ASN A 126 -10.90 1.29 10.87
C ASN A 126 -11.78 0.17 10.25
N PRO A 127 -11.54 -1.13 10.55
CA PRO A 127 -12.41 -2.19 10.07
C PRO A 127 -13.83 -2.04 10.62
N THR A 128 -14.80 -2.63 9.91
CA THR A 128 -16.19 -2.65 10.34
C THR A 128 -16.63 -4.08 10.65
N ALA A 129 -17.78 -4.27 11.28
CA ALA A 129 -18.31 -5.62 11.49
C ALA A 129 -18.56 -6.37 10.17
N ALA A 130 -18.89 -5.66 9.08
CA ALA A 130 -19.10 -6.24 7.75
C ALA A 130 -17.79 -6.49 7.00
N GLN A 131 -16.77 -5.68 7.26
CA GLN A 131 -15.41 -5.82 6.73
C GLN A 131 -14.43 -5.92 7.89
N SER A 132 -14.33 -7.11 8.49
CA SER A 132 -13.49 -7.34 9.66
C SER A 132 -12.05 -7.70 9.26
N GLU A 133 -11.12 -7.51 10.20
CA GLU A 133 -9.73 -7.94 10.09
C GLU A 133 -9.60 -9.44 9.86
N VAL A 134 -10.49 -10.24 10.46
CA VAL A 134 -10.50 -11.70 10.32
C VAL A 134 -10.78 -12.08 8.87
N VAL A 135 -11.84 -11.50 8.29
CA VAL A 135 -12.20 -11.76 6.89
C VAL A 135 -11.14 -11.19 5.95
N PHE A 136 -10.54 -10.05 6.28
CA PHE A 136 -9.44 -9.50 5.48
C PHE A 136 -8.23 -10.44 5.43
N LYS A 137 -7.86 -11.04 6.57
CA LYS A 137 -6.79 -12.04 6.66
C LYS A 137 -7.15 -13.34 5.92
N GLU A 138 -8.41 -13.77 5.96
CA GLU A 138 -8.90 -14.91 5.17
C GLU A 138 -8.83 -14.61 3.66
N ASN A 139 -9.26 -13.43 3.23
CA ASN A 139 -9.15 -12.99 1.84
C ASN A 139 -7.69 -12.94 1.38
N ALA A 140 -6.75 -12.61 2.26
CA ALA A 140 -5.32 -12.54 1.93
C ALA A 140 -4.74 -13.92 1.60
N ALA A 141 -5.28 -15.00 2.16
CA ALA A 141 -4.86 -16.36 1.86
C ALA A 141 -5.35 -16.87 0.49
N LEU A 142 -6.23 -16.13 -0.18
CA LEU A 142 -6.83 -16.49 -1.46
C LEU A 142 -6.09 -15.81 -2.64
N PRO A 143 -6.13 -16.41 -3.84
CA PRO A 143 -5.63 -15.74 -5.03
C PRO A 143 -6.44 -14.47 -5.33
N PRO A 144 -5.83 -13.44 -5.95
CA PRO A 144 -6.53 -12.21 -6.31
C PRO A 144 -7.76 -12.46 -7.18
N LYS A 145 -8.85 -11.77 -6.87
CA LYS A 145 -10.03 -11.70 -7.72
C LYS A 145 -9.71 -10.84 -8.96
N PRO A 146 -10.24 -11.18 -10.15
CA PRO A 146 -10.12 -10.31 -11.31
C PRO A 146 -10.66 -8.91 -11.01
N ALA A 147 -9.97 -7.87 -11.50
CA ALA A 147 -10.44 -6.50 -11.36
C ALA A 147 -11.82 -6.36 -12.00
N THR A 148 -12.82 -6.00 -11.19
CA THR A 148 -14.13 -5.60 -11.73
C THR A 148 -14.00 -4.14 -12.10
N THR A 149 -13.88 -3.84 -13.39
CA THR A 149 -13.83 -2.46 -13.91
C THR A 149 -15.20 -1.81 -13.78
N THR A 150 -15.57 -1.36 -12.58
CA THR A 150 -16.69 -0.43 -12.44
C THR A 150 -16.17 0.96 -12.81
N SER A 151 -16.19 1.25 -14.11
CA SER A 151 -16.00 2.62 -14.62
C SER A 151 -17.08 3.52 -13.98
N PRO A 152 -16.72 4.64 -13.33
CA PRO A 152 -17.72 5.61 -12.93
C PRO A 152 -18.39 6.12 -14.20
N ALA A 153 -19.68 5.83 -14.36
CA ALA A 153 -20.49 6.45 -15.40
C ALA A 153 -20.45 7.96 -15.16
N ALA A 154 -19.76 8.69 -16.03
CA ALA A 154 -19.80 10.14 -16.05
C ALA A 154 -21.25 10.57 -16.37
N SER A 155 -22.02 10.89 -15.34
CA SER A 155 -23.29 11.58 -15.46
C SER A 155 -23.02 13.03 -15.83
N SER A 156 -22.89 13.32 -17.13
CA SER A 156 -23.00 14.67 -17.66
C SER A 156 -24.49 14.96 -17.94
N THR A 157 -25.05 15.93 -17.22
CA THR A 157 -26.39 16.47 -17.49
C THR A 157 -26.31 17.99 -17.55
N SER A 158 -26.98 18.53 -18.58
CA SER A 158 -27.21 19.94 -18.96
C SER A 158 -26.01 20.67 -19.58
N GLY A 159 -26.03 21.22 -20.79
CA GLY A 159 -27.14 21.57 -21.69
C GLY A 159 -27.10 23.07 -21.97
N ALA A 160 -26.69 23.49 -23.19
CA ALA A 160 -27.15 24.72 -23.85
C ALA A 160 -26.58 24.83 -25.28
N THR A 161 -27.49 25.16 -26.19
CA THR A 161 -27.38 25.41 -27.62
C THR A 161 -26.65 26.72 -27.94
N ALA A 162 -25.78 26.73 -28.95
CA ALA A 162 -25.49 27.93 -29.73
C ALA A 162 -25.04 27.57 -31.15
N THR A 163 -25.86 28.01 -32.11
CA THR A 163 -25.68 27.93 -33.57
C THR A 163 -24.69 29.00 -34.03
N GLY A 164 -23.75 28.65 -34.93
CA GLY A 164 -22.94 29.63 -35.66
C GLY A 164 -21.86 29.02 -36.55
N THR A 165 -22.05 29.09 -37.86
CA THR A 165 -21.05 28.89 -38.94
C THR A 165 -21.41 29.90 -40.05
N PRO A 166 -20.54 30.29 -41.02
CA PRO A 166 -19.16 29.85 -41.31
C PRO A 166 -18.16 30.98 -41.71
N THR A 167 -17.00 30.56 -42.27
CA THR A 167 -15.96 31.28 -43.08
C THR A 167 -14.86 32.06 -42.30
N ALA A 168 -13.55 32.03 -42.62
CA ALA A 168 -12.81 31.67 -43.83
C ALA A 168 -11.32 31.28 -43.60
N ASN A 169 -10.83 30.45 -44.52
CA ASN A 169 -9.48 30.16 -45.04
C ASN A 169 -8.24 30.97 -44.59
N SER A 170 -7.10 30.30 -44.34
CA SER A 170 -5.91 30.32 -45.23
C SER A 170 -4.75 29.40 -44.76
N ASP A 171 -4.09 28.87 -45.78
CA ASP A 171 -2.99 27.92 -45.90
C ASP A 171 -1.68 28.26 -45.16
N ASN A 172 -0.87 27.26 -44.75
CA ASN A 172 0.43 27.00 -45.38
C ASN A 172 1.10 25.66 -44.94
N VAL A 173 1.86 25.14 -45.90
CA VAL A 173 2.68 23.93 -46.09
C VAL A 173 3.82 23.70 -45.06
N SER A 174 4.10 22.44 -44.69
CA SER A 174 5.34 21.69 -45.08
C SER A 174 5.68 20.50 -44.17
N SER A 175 5.81 19.32 -44.79
CA SER A 175 6.89 18.33 -44.71
C SER A 175 7.62 18.06 -43.39
N GLY A 176 7.52 16.81 -42.91
CA GLY A 176 8.36 16.24 -41.87
C GLY A 176 8.49 14.73 -42.02
N ASN A 177 9.40 14.31 -42.89
CA ASN A 177 9.84 12.94 -43.13
C ASN A 177 10.61 12.44 -41.89
N ASN A 178 10.31 11.26 -41.32
CA ASN A 178 11.28 10.57 -40.47
C ASN A 178 11.12 9.04 -40.57
N SER A 179 12.00 8.47 -41.39
CA SER A 179 12.43 7.08 -41.34
C SER A 179 13.20 6.84 -40.04
N ASN A 180 12.91 5.78 -39.29
CA ASN A 180 13.88 5.23 -38.36
C ASN A 180 13.97 3.71 -38.54
N SER A 181 15.13 3.30 -39.03
CA SER A 181 15.53 1.93 -39.28
C SER A 181 16.15 1.31 -38.02
N SER A 182 15.91 0.00 -37.87
CA SER A 182 16.89 -1.00 -37.43
C SER A 182 17.10 -1.25 -35.91
N PRO A 183 17.78 -2.35 -35.50
CA PRO A 183 17.12 -3.59 -35.04
C PRO A 183 17.72 -4.13 -33.72
N GLY A 184 17.25 -5.28 -33.20
CA GLY A 184 18.04 -6.03 -32.22
C GLY A 184 17.29 -7.00 -31.31
N THR A 185 16.74 -8.08 -31.86
CA THR A 185 16.41 -9.28 -31.08
C THR A 185 17.66 -10.15 -30.97
N VAL A 186 18.21 -10.30 -29.77
CA VAL A 186 19.14 -11.39 -29.43
C VAL A 186 18.58 -12.15 -28.25
N ASN A 187 18.16 -13.38 -28.53
CA ASN A 187 17.68 -14.35 -27.56
C ASN A 187 18.54 -15.61 -27.71
N THR A 188 19.48 -15.85 -26.79
CA THR A 188 20.18 -17.13 -26.58
C THR A 188 20.57 -17.22 -25.09
N ALA A 189 19.80 -17.96 -24.29
CA ALA A 189 20.04 -19.35 -23.92
C ALA A 189 21.14 -19.55 -22.85
N TRP A 190 20.69 -19.71 -21.60
CA TRP A 190 21.41 -20.47 -20.56
C TRP A 190 20.42 -21.42 -19.90
N ALA A 191 20.39 -22.66 -20.38
CA ALA A 191 19.74 -23.78 -19.71
C ALA A 191 20.86 -24.65 -19.10
N ALA A 192 20.93 -24.66 -17.78
CA ALA A 192 21.81 -25.53 -17.01
C ALA A 192 21.29 -26.97 -17.08
N VAL A 193 22.17 -27.89 -17.47
CA VAL A 193 21.92 -29.33 -17.44
C VAL A 193 22.28 -29.86 -16.05
N MET A 194 21.26 -30.34 -15.34
CA MET A 194 21.38 -31.21 -14.17
C MET A 194 21.57 -32.65 -14.63
N GLY A 195 22.52 -33.39 -14.06
CA GLY A 195 22.65 -34.82 -14.36
C GLY A 195 23.77 -35.57 -13.64
N ALA A 196 23.43 -36.10 -12.46
CA ALA A 196 23.83 -37.40 -11.88
C ALA A 196 25.32 -37.68 -11.56
N LEU A 197 25.57 -37.94 -10.27
CA LEU A 197 26.51 -38.98 -9.85
C LEU A 197 25.99 -39.65 -8.57
N PHE A 198 25.57 -40.90 -8.74
CA PHE A 198 25.33 -41.87 -7.69
C PHE A 198 26.68 -42.28 -7.05
N GLY A 199 26.68 -42.49 -5.74
CA GLY A 199 27.82 -43.09 -5.04
C GLY A 199 27.55 -43.18 -3.55
N GLY A 200 26.96 -44.28 -3.09
CA GLY A 200 26.88 -44.60 -1.67
C GLY A 200 28.22 -45.13 -1.15
N LEU A 201 28.48 -44.95 0.14
CA LEU A 201 29.20 -45.94 0.95
C LEU A 201 28.96 -45.67 2.44
N ALA A 202 28.61 -46.75 3.15
CA ALA A 202 28.42 -46.83 4.59
C ALA A 202 29.73 -46.66 5.37
N VAL A 203 29.66 -46.15 6.61
CA VAL A 203 30.44 -46.65 7.75
C VAL A 203 29.65 -46.43 9.05
N MET A 204 29.48 -47.50 9.81
CA MET A 204 29.12 -47.53 11.23
C MET A 204 30.31 -47.12 12.11
N ALA A 205 30.06 -46.28 13.12
CA ALA A 205 30.59 -46.38 14.49
C ALA A 205 29.87 -45.34 15.36
#